data_AF-A0A9P9WV25-F1
#
_entry.id   AF-A0A9P9WV25-F1
#
_cell.length_a   1.000
_cell.length_b   1.000
_cell.length_c   1.000
_cell.angle_alpha   90.00
_cell.angle_beta   90.00
_cell.angle_gamma   90.00
#
_symmetry.space_group_name_H-M   'P 1'
#
loop_
_entity.id
_entity.type
_entity.pdbx_description
1 polymer ?
#
loop_
_entity_poly.entity_id
_entity_poly.type
_entity_poly.pdbx_seq_one_letter_code
_entity_poly.pdbx_strand_id
1 'polypeptide(L)'
;MPSLYRACLAVPAFLALAHAQAVIVSAKGDKGTSLPLQVDTTKSDANVINTQEITDNVVNECGRTLLAGNIDIGEQTEIQLSNKTVTQVTKGSKVAVTINQLTADGAGPFTCDMDQASNIQGATGQTPLDVTEKDAGNGVTQLTVTMPQDMTCIGASTGNVCTVRCFNAAKAGPFGGCFAVQQTDVTPNQNTPQNIATAQTLQGITAQVLQNQKDLGVAVKANADAPTQADQGVLAVDELLNTDSKAQATAGAANATGRNGQNKNARAFAA
;
A
#
# COMPACT_ATOMS: atom_id res chain seq x y z
N MET A 1 34.82 10.26 48.57
CA MET A 1 35.73 9.77 47.52
C MET A 1 35.07 8.54 46.90
N PRO A 2 34.80 8.54 45.58
CA PRO A 2 33.86 7.64 44.93
C PRO A 2 34.55 6.34 44.44
N SER A 3 33.83 5.21 44.43
CA SER A 3 34.20 4.02 43.64
C SER A 3 33.10 2.96 43.82
N LEU A 4 32.48 2.34 42.81
CA LEU A 4 32.44 2.48 41.37
C LEU A 4 31.11 1.79 41.00
N TYR A 5 30.21 2.52 40.34
CA TYR A 5 28.91 2.04 39.88
C TYR A 5 29.08 0.81 38.97
N ARG A 6 28.25 -0.21 39.20
CA ARG A 6 28.00 -1.30 38.24
C ARG A 6 27.47 -0.70 36.94
N ALA A 7 28.34 -0.49 35.97
CA ALA A 7 27.96 -0.23 34.59
C ALA A 7 27.44 -1.53 33.97
N CYS A 8 26.14 -1.81 34.14
CA CYS A 8 25.42 -2.70 33.24
C CYS A 8 25.39 -2.00 31.87
N LEU A 9 26.35 -2.34 31.01
CA LEU A 9 26.28 -2.10 29.57
C LEU A 9 25.08 -2.89 29.03
N ALA A 10 23.91 -2.26 29.02
CA ALA A 10 22.80 -2.68 28.18
C ALA A 10 23.25 -2.42 26.73
N VAL A 11 23.74 -3.48 26.07
CA VAL A 11 23.90 -3.49 24.62
C VAL A 11 22.47 -3.43 24.07
N PRO A 12 22.05 -2.36 23.38
CA PRO A 12 20.83 -2.44 22.61
C PRO A 12 21.13 -3.46 21.51
N ALA A 13 20.45 -4.60 21.55
CA ALA A 13 20.38 -5.49 20.42
C ALA A 13 19.80 -4.66 19.27
N PHE A 14 20.66 -4.19 18.36
CA PHE A 14 20.24 -3.73 17.05
C PHE A 14 19.57 -4.93 16.39
N LEU A 15 18.24 -5.04 16.53
CA LEU A 15 17.46 -5.85 15.61
C LEU A 15 17.83 -5.34 14.23
N ALA A 16 18.52 -6.17 13.46
CA ALA A 16 18.71 -5.94 12.04
C ALA A 16 17.32 -5.88 11.42
N LEU A 17 16.81 -4.66 11.25
CA LEU A 17 15.58 -4.42 10.53
C LEU A 17 15.87 -4.77 9.06
N ALA A 18 15.56 -6.01 8.68
CA ALA A 18 15.43 -6.40 7.29
C ALA A 18 14.20 -5.68 6.76
N HIS A 19 14.42 -4.55 6.09
CA HIS A 19 13.34 -3.73 5.57
C HIS A 19 12.91 -4.27 4.20
N ALA A 20 11.79 -4.97 4.23
CA ALA A 20 11.10 -5.62 3.15
C ALA A 20 10.34 -4.58 2.28
N GLN A 21 10.36 -4.64 0.94
CA GLN A 21 9.66 -3.68 0.07
C GLN A 21 9.33 -4.23 -1.32
N ALA A 22 8.09 -4.04 -1.76
CA ALA A 22 7.60 -4.29 -3.11
C ALA A 22 6.65 -3.16 -3.53
N VAL A 23 6.76 -2.70 -4.77
CA VAL A 23 6.04 -1.53 -5.27
C VAL A 23 5.37 -1.84 -6.59
N ILE A 24 4.05 -1.67 -6.68
CA ILE A 24 3.34 -1.65 -7.97
C ILE A 24 3.82 -0.44 -8.76
N VAL A 25 4.27 -0.65 -9.99
CA VAL A 25 4.71 0.46 -10.88
C VAL A 25 3.76 0.70 -12.03
N SER A 26 2.94 -0.29 -12.40
CA SER A 26 1.90 -0.12 -13.41
C SER A 26 0.87 -1.24 -13.34
N ALA A 27 -0.36 -0.93 -13.76
CA ALA A 27 -1.40 -1.91 -14.04
C ALA A 27 -2.05 -1.61 -15.41
N LYS A 28 -2.05 -2.58 -16.32
CA LYS A 28 -2.52 -2.42 -17.69
C LYS A 28 -3.63 -3.42 -18.02
N GLY A 29 -4.85 -2.92 -18.16
CA GLY A 29 -6.01 -3.63 -18.69
C GLY A 29 -6.18 -3.44 -20.21
N ASP A 30 -7.43 -3.35 -20.64
CA ASP A 30 -7.83 -3.31 -22.04
C ASP A 30 -7.35 -2.03 -22.73
N LYS A 31 -7.32 -0.90 -22.00
CA LYS A 31 -6.83 0.39 -22.50
C LYS A 31 -6.26 1.25 -21.38
N GLY A 32 -5.19 1.99 -21.67
CA GLY A 32 -4.54 2.86 -20.68
C GLY A 32 -3.80 2.07 -19.60
N THR A 33 -3.19 2.80 -18.67
CA THR A 33 -2.36 2.23 -17.61
C THR A 33 -2.66 2.98 -16.32
N SER A 34 -2.91 2.24 -15.24
CA SER A 34 -3.00 2.78 -13.89
C SER A 34 -1.64 2.85 -13.23
N LEU A 35 -1.47 3.86 -12.39
CA LEU A 35 -0.31 4.05 -11.53
C LEU A 35 -0.64 3.64 -10.09
N PRO A 36 0.36 3.30 -9.25
CA PRO A 36 0.09 3.07 -7.84
C PRO A 36 -0.54 4.30 -7.19
N LEU A 37 -1.44 4.09 -6.23
CA LEU A 37 -2.02 5.20 -5.46
C LEU A 37 -0.97 5.74 -4.47
N GLN A 38 -0.69 7.04 -4.56
CA GLN A 38 0.17 7.85 -3.67
C GLN A 38 1.66 7.48 -3.57
N VAL A 39 2.12 6.41 -4.22
CA VAL A 39 3.54 6.01 -4.13
C VAL A 39 4.40 6.91 -5.01
N ASP A 40 5.45 7.49 -4.43
CA ASP A 40 6.48 8.17 -5.20
C ASP A 40 7.49 7.16 -5.77
N THR A 41 7.22 6.66 -6.98
CA THR A 41 8.08 5.69 -7.67
C THR A 41 9.45 6.23 -8.06
N THR A 42 9.72 7.54 -7.86
CA THR A 42 11.05 8.14 -8.10
C THR A 42 11.94 8.12 -6.86
N LYS A 43 11.36 7.79 -5.70
CA LYS A 43 12.04 7.67 -4.42
C LYS A 43 11.93 6.25 -3.88
N SER A 44 12.57 6.01 -2.74
CA SER A 44 12.46 4.74 -2.00
C SER A 44 11.18 4.70 -1.17
N ASP A 45 10.05 4.91 -1.84
CA ASP A 45 8.71 4.83 -1.25
C ASP A 45 8.09 3.46 -1.52
N ALA A 46 7.27 2.98 -0.60
CA ALA A 46 6.58 1.70 -0.72
C ALA A 46 5.28 1.68 0.07
N ASN A 47 4.32 0.86 -0.37
CA ASN A 47 3.09 0.63 0.37
C ASN A 47 3.32 -0.39 1.49
N VAL A 48 2.67 -0.15 2.63
CA VAL A 48 2.48 -1.13 3.70
C VAL A 48 0.98 -1.32 3.90
N ILE A 49 0.49 -2.53 3.63
CA ILE A 49 -0.93 -2.90 3.72
C ILE A 49 -1.12 -3.82 4.93
N ASN A 50 -0.92 -3.29 6.13
CA ASN A 50 -0.99 -4.07 7.36
C ASN A 50 -2.43 -4.12 7.89
N THR A 51 -3.01 -5.33 7.95
CA THR A 51 -4.38 -5.55 8.44
C THR A 51 -4.62 -4.98 9.84
N GLN A 52 -3.62 -4.98 10.72
CA GLN A 52 -3.75 -4.42 12.06
C GLN A 52 -3.90 -2.89 11.99
N GLU A 53 -3.07 -2.21 11.18
CA GLU A 53 -3.15 -0.76 10.98
C GLU A 53 -4.53 -0.35 10.41
N ILE A 54 -5.10 -1.19 9.52
CA ILE A 54 -6.43 -1.01 8.94
C ILE A 54 -7.53 -1.25 9.98
N THR A 55 -7.42 -2.31 10.77
CA THR A 55 -8.43 -2.68 11.78
C THR A 55 -8.46 -1.70 12.95
N ASP A 56 -7.30 -1.14 13.31
CA ASP A 56 -7.18 -0.07 14.31
C ASP A 56 -7.61 1.29 13.76
N ASN A 57 -8.01 1.36 12.49
CA ASN A 57 -8.48 2.57 11.81
C ASN A 57 -7.44 3.70 11.79
N VAL A 58 -6.16 3.34 11.70
CA VAL A 58 -5.06 4.29 11.50
C VAL A 58 -4.87 4.58 10.01
N VAL A 59 -5.10 3.58 9.18
CA VAL A 59 -5.03 3.67 7.71
C VAL A 59 -6.25 3.00 7.06
N ASN A 60 -6.53 3.30 5.79
CA ASN A 60 -7.60 2.64 5.04
C ASN A 60 -7.15 1.34 4.38
N GLU A 61 -8.01 0.73 3.56
CA GLU A 61 -7.76 -0.57 2.95
C GLU A 61 -6.51 -0.66 2.08
N CYS A 62 -6.05 0.47 1.53
CA CYS A 62 -4.82 0.55 0.73
C CYS A 62 -3.57 0.78 1.58
N GLY A 63 -3.75 0.98 2.89
CA GLY A 63 -2.68 1.17 3.85
C GLY A 63 -2.03 2.54 3.71
N ARG A 64 -0.72 2.56 3.88
CA ARG A 64 0.10 3.78 3.88
C ARG A 64 1.28 3.67 2.94
N THR A 65 1.85 4.80 2.56
CA THR A 65 3.20 4.86 2.01
C THR A 65 4.21 5.29 3.06
N LEU A 66 5.48 4.95 2.84
CA LEU A 66 6.56 5.30 3.76
C LEU A 66 6.88 6.80 3.75
N LEU A 67 6.56 7.49 2.65
CA LEU A 67 6.87 8.91 2.47
C LEU A 67 5.66 9.85 2.53
N ALA A 68 4.43 9.33 2.55
CA ALA A 68 3.22 10.16 2.61
C ALA A 68 2.21 9.76 3.71
N GLY A 69 2.41 8.63 4.40
CA GLY A 69 1.47 8.15 5.42
C GLY A 69 0.23 7.51 4.79
N ASN A 70 -0.93 7.63 5.45
CA ASN A 70 -2.18 7.03 4.96
C ASN A 70 -2.47 7.45 3.51
N ILE A 71 -2.87 6.49 2.68
CA ILE A 71 -3.20 6.74 1.28
C ILE A 71 -4.60 7.35 1.20
N ASP A 72 -4.78 8.47 0.52
CA ASP A 72 -6.11 9.00 0.21
C ASP A 72 -6.59 8.38 -1.12
N ILE A 73 -7.33 7.27 -1.03
CA ILE A 73 -7.80 6.56 -2.22
C ILE A 73 -8.70 7.45 -3.08
N GLY A 74 -9.55 8.26 -2.45
CA GLY A 74 -10.48 9.17 -3.14
C GLY A 74 -9.71 10.23 -3.92
N GLU A 75 -8.87 11.00 -3.25
CA GLU A 75 -8.07 12.05 -3.89
C GLU A 75 -7.18 11.49 -5.00
N GLN A 76 -6.43 10.41 -4.72
CA GLN A 76 -5.50 9.85 -5.70
C GLN A 76 -6.22 9.26 -6.92
N THR A 77 -7.39 8.65 -6.73
CA THR A 77 -8.20 8.14 -7.83
C THR A 77 -8.70 9.29 -8.71
N GLU A 78 -9.19 10.39 -8.13
CA GLU A 78 -9.64 11.56 -8.89
C GLU A 78 -8.49 12.24 -9.64
N ILE A 79 -7.31 12.35 -9.01
CA ILE A 79 -6.10 12.85 -9.68
C ILE A 79 -5.77 11.97 -10.90
N GLN A 80 -5.75 10.64 -10.74
CA GLN A 80 -5.43 9.74 -11.85
C GLN A 80 -6.51 9.77 -12.95
N LEU A 81 -7.79 9.89 -12.60
CA LEU A 81 -8.87 10.07 -13.58
C LEU A 81 -8.66 11.35 -14.40
N SER A 82 -8.37 12.47 -13.73
CA SER A 82 -8.12 13.75 -14.40
C SER A 82 -6.90 13.69 -15.34
N ASN A 83 -5.86 12.95 -14.93
CA ASN A 83 -4.64 12.73 -15.70
C ASN A 83 -4.76 11.62 -16.75
N LYS A 84 -5.91 10.94 -16.84
CA LYS A 84 -6.16 9.80 -17.74
C LYS A 84 -5.17 8.65 -17.54
N THR A 85 -4.73 8.46 -16.30
CA THR A 85 -3.86 7.37 -15.85
C THR A 85 -4.64 6.34 -15.06
N VAL A 86 -5.87 6.04 -15.47
CA VAL A 86 -6.67 4.92 -14.97
C VAL A 86 -6.91 3.97 -16.14
N THR A 87 -6.52 2.72 -15.97
CA THR A 87 -6.72 1.68 -16.97
C THR A 87 -8.20 1.30 -17.05
N GLN A 88 -8.65 0.98 -18.25
CA GLN A 88 -10.00 0.55 -18.56
C GLN A 88 -10.05 -0.97 -18.59
N VAL A 89 -11.14 -1.51 -18.05
CA VAL A 89 -11.40 -2.95 -17.96
C VAL A 89 -12.85 -3.27 -18.34
N THR A 90 -13.09 -4.55 -18.57
CA THR A 90 -14.41 -5.16 -18.79
C THR A 90 -14.52 -6.44 -17.97
N LYS A 91 -15.73 -6.97 -17.79
CA LYS A 91 -15.96 -8.20 -17.03
C LYS A 91 -15.13 -9.34 -17.60
N GLY A 92 -14.40 -10.05 -16.73
CA GLY A 92 -13.52 -11.15 -17.14
C GLY A 92 -12.22 -10.74 -17.83
N SER A 93 -11.97 -9.44 -18.06
CA SER A 93 -10.72 -9.01 -18.69
C SER A 93 -9.53 -9.16 -17.74
N LYS A 94 -8.32 -9.09 -18.29
CA LYS A 94 -7.08 -9.34 -17.56
C LYS A 94 -6.29 -8.05 -17.41
N VAL A 95 -5.82 -7.80 -16.20
CA VAL A 95 -4.94 -6.67 -15.88
C VAL A 95 -3.53 -7.19 -15.64
N ALA A 96 -2.57 -6.75 -16.45
CA ALA A 96 -1.16 -7.02 -16.26
C ALA A 96 -0.57 -6.00 -15.28
N VAL A 97 -0.21 -6.46 -14.08
CA VAL A 97 0.39 -5.62 -13.03
C VAL A 97 1.89 -5.88 -12.98
N THR A 98 2.69 -4.81 -12.97
CA THR A 98 4.14 -4.90 -12.80
C THR A 98 4.51 -4.43 -11.40
N ILE A 99 5.27 -5.26 -10.69
CA ILE A 99 5.76 -4.99 -9.34
C ILE A 99 7.28 -5.00 -9.35
N ASN A 100 7.88 -3.95 -8.82
CA ASN A 100 9.30 -3.91 -8.52
C ASN A 100 9.53 -4.41 -7.09
N GLN A 101 10.21 -5.53 -6.98
CA GLN A 101 10.73 -6.05 -5.72
C GLN A 101 12.05 -5.34 -5.39
N LEU A 102 12.04 -4.54 -4.34
CA LEU A 102 13.21 -3.77 -3.91
C LEU A 102 14.10 -4.60 -2.97
N THR A 103 13.52 -5.49 -2.18
CA THR A 103 14.26 -6.36 -1.23
C THR A 103 13.70 -7.79 -1.19
N ALA A 104 14.43 -8.72 -0.54
CA ALA A 104 14.11 -10.16 -0.57
C ALA A 104 12.68 -10.48 -0.10
N ASP A 105 12.24 -9.86 0.98
CA ASP A 105 10.91 -10.03 1.57
C ASP A 105 9.79 -9.32 0.79
N GLY A 106 10.13 -8.51 -0.22
CA GLY A 106 9.18 -7.99 -1.20
C GLY A 106 8.80 -9.01 -2.28
N ALA A 107 9.32 -10.24 -2.22
CA ALA A 107 8.91 -11.30 -3.12
C ALA A 107 7.44 -11.71 -2.88
N GLY A 108 6.81 -12.26 -3.91
CA GLY A 108 5.51 -12.91 -3.78
C GLY A 108 5.58 -14.23 -2.99
N PRO A 109 4.48 -15.00 -2.98
CA PRO A 109 3.29 -14.81 -3.81
C PRO A 109 2.45 -13.60 -3.38
N PHE A 110 1.89 -12.90 -4.37
CA PHE A 110 0.91 -11.83 -4.18
C PHE A 110 -0.51 -12.35 -4.30
N THR A 111 -1.37 -11.86 -3.42
CA THR A 111 -2.83 -11.98 -3.52
C THR A 111 -3.42 -10.63 -3.88
N CYS A 112 -4.50 -10.63 -4.66
CA CYS A 112 -5.22 -9.40 -4.98
C CYS A 112 -6.71 -9.53 -4.64
N ASP A 113 -7.29 -8.42 -4.22
CA ASP A 113 -8.73 -8.26 -4.00
C ASP A 113 -9.21 -6.90 -4.50
N MET A 114 -10.53 -6.75 -4.66
CA MET A 114 -11.14 -5.57 -5.28
C MET A 114 -12.24 -4.98 -4.40
N ASP A 115 -12.17 -3.66 -4.18
CA ASP A 115 -13.30 -2.87 -3.71
C ASP A 115 -14.09 -2.33 -4.91
N GLN A 116 -15.32 -2.80 -5.06
CA GLN A 116 -16.24 -2.35 -6.12
C GLN A 116 -16.76 -0.92 -5.92
N ALA A 117 -16.75 -0.44 -4.67
CA ALA A 117 -17.07 0.94 -4.32
C ALA A 117 -15.82 1.83 -4.22
N SER A 118 -14.64 1.29 -4.52
CA SER A 118 -13.33 1.95 -4.61
C SER A 118 -12.73 2.46 -3.30
N ASN A 119 -13.51 2.94 -2.33
CA ASN A 119 -12.99 3.55 -1.10
C ASN A 119 -13.94 3.36 0.10
N ILE A 120 -14.56 2.17 0.23
CA ILE A 120 -15.56 1.91 1.29
C ILE A 120 -15.14 0.76 2.19
N GLN A 121 -14.45 -0.24 1.66
CA GLN A 121 -14.13 -1.45 2.41
C GLN A 121 -12.93 -1.21 3.33
N GLY A 122 -12.81 -1.99 4.40
CA GLY A 122 -11.70 -1.88 5.36
C GLY A 122 -10.72 -3.04 5.23
N ALA A 123 -10.44 -3.71 6.35
CA ALA A 123 -9.59 -4.90 6.35
C ALA A 123 -10.21 -6.08 5.56
N THR A 124 -11.54 -6.10 5.43
CA THR A 124 -12.31 -7.20 4.82
C THR A 124 -13.45 -6.66 3.95
N GLY A 125 -14.02 -7.54 3.13
CA GLY A 125 -15.20 -7.25 2.29
C GLY A 125 -14.88 -7.00 0.83
N GLN A 126 -13.59 -6.96 0.48
CA GLN A 126 -13.14 -6.95 -0.90
C GLN A 126 -13.45 -8.29 -1.61
N THR A 127 -13.71 -8.21 -2.91
CA THR A 127 -13.91 -9.39 -3.77
C THR A 127 -12.54 -10.00 -4.10
N PRO A 128 -12.24 -11.25 -3.71
CA PRO A 128 -10.99 -11.89 -4.08
C PRO A 128 -10.84 -12.01 -5.60
N LEU A 129 -9.62 -11.85 -6.12
CA LEU A 129 -9.33 -11.93 -7.55
C LEU A 129 -8.46 -13.14 -7.88
N ASP A 130 -8.67 -13.72 -9.05
CA ASP A 130 -7.78 -14.75 -9.58
C ASP A 130 -6.47 -14.10 -10.07
N VAL A 131 -5.35 -14.55 -9.51
CA VAL A 131 -4.02 -14.02 -9.80
C VAL A 131 -3.11 -15.12 -10.33
N THR A 132 -2.48 -14.89 -11.47
CA THR A 132 -1.32 -15.66 -11.91
C THR A 132 -0.08 -14.82 -11.76
N GLU A 133 0.93 -15.35 -11.06
CA GLU A 133 2.20 -14.67 -10.83
C GLU A 133 3.31 -15.26 -11.69
N LYS A 134 4.17 -14.39 -12.20
CA LYS A 134 5.38 -14.75 -12.95
C LYS A 134 6.54 -13.88 -12.50
N ASP A 135 7.63 -14.51 -12.08
CA ASP A 135 8.92 -13.83 -11.96
C ASP A 135 9.44 -13.45 -13.36
N ALA A 136 9.62 -12.15 -13.59
CA ALA A 136 10.14 -11.59 -14.84
C ALA A 136 11.66 -11.37 -14.80
N GLY A 137 12.31 -11.74 -13.70
CA GLY A 137 13.74 -11.54 -13.44
C GLY A 137 14.07 -10.12 -13.01
N ASN A 138 15.32 -9.93 -12.55
CA ASN A 138 15.85 -8.63 -12.14
C ASN A 138 15.03 -7.90 -11.04
N GLY A 139 14.35 -8.66 -10.17
CA GLY A 139 13.49 -8.09 -9.13
C GLY A 139 12.20 -7.50 -9.68
N VAL A 140 11.71 -7.98 -10.84
CA VAL A 140 10.41 -7.60 -11.39
C VAL A 140 9.49 -8.81 -11.33
N THR A 141 8.32 -8.63 -10.72
CA THR A 141 7.23 -9.61 -10.71
C THR A 141 6.11 -9.10 -11.61
N GLN A 142 5.55 -9.99 -12.43
CA GLN A 142 4.36 -9.71 -13.23
C GLN A 142 3.18 -10.50 -12.69
N LEU A 143 2.10 -9.80 -12.36
CA LEU A 143 0.82 -10.42 -12.04
C LEU A 143 -0.11 -10.30 -13.24
N THR A 144 -0.86 -11.36 -13.50
CA THR A 144 -2.05 -11.32 -14.34
C THR A 144 -3.25 -11.48 -13.44
N VAL A 145 -3.96 -10.37 -13.20
CA VAL A 145 -5.14 -10.30 -12.34
C VAL A 145 -6.38 -10.39 -13.23
N THR A 146 -7.28 -11.33 -12.95
CA THR A 146 -8.51 -11.50 -13.72
C THR A 146 -9.66 -10.75 -13.05
N MET A 147 -10.32 -9.87 -13.80
CA MET A 147 -11.49 -9.13 -13.34
C MET A 147 -12.70 -10.07 -13.18
N PRO A 148 -13.51 -9.95 -12.11
CA PRO A 148 -14.67 -10.81 -11.90
C PRO A 148 -15.71 -10.65 -13.02
N GLN A 149 -16.43 -11.73 -13.32
CA GLN A 149 -17.51 -11.72 -14.33
C GLN A 149 -18.74 -10.93 -13.86
N ASP A 150 -18.92 -10.80 -12.55
CA ASP A 150 -20.03 -10.13 -11.89
C ASP A 150 -19.65 -8.74 -11.33
N MET A 151 -18.46 -8.23 -11.66
CA MET A 151 -18.03 -6.93 -11.15
C MET A 151 -18.96 -5.80 -11.59
N THR A 152 -19.25 -4.90 -10.66
CA THR A 152 -20.02 -3.68 -10.85
C THR A 152 -19.32 -2.56 -10.09
N CYS A 153 -18.39 -1.89 -10.77
CA CYS A 153 -17.72 -0.73 -10.21
C CYS A 153 -18.71 0.42 -10.04
N ILE A 154 -18.75 1.02 -8.85
CA ILE A 154 -19.64 2.14 -8.51
C ILE A 154 -18.89 3.33 -7.89
N GLY A 155 -17.57 3.22 -7.71
CA GLY A 155 -16.76 4.23 -7.04
C GLY A 155 -16.37 5.41 -7.93
N ALA A 156 -15.72 6.38 -7.27
CA ALA A 156 -15.23 7.65 -7.81
C ALA A 156 -16.31 8.56 -8.43
N SER A 157 -15.90 9.74 -8.89
CA SER A 157 -16.75 10.76 -9.51
C SER A 157 -17.41 10.28 -10.80
N THR A 158 -16.78 9.33 -11.51
CA THR A 158 -17.33 8.76 -12.74
C THR A 158 -18.33 7.64 -12.49
N GLY A 159 -18.45 7.12 -11.26
CA GLY A 159 -19.44 6.11 -10.90
C GLY A 159 -19.19 4.72 -11.48
N ASN A 160 -17.97 4.45 -11.95
CA ASN A 160 -17.61 3.19 -12.61
C ASN A 160 -16.15 2.78 -12.32
N VAL A 161 -15.61 3.19 -11.17
CA VAL A 161 -14.25 2.86 -10.75
C VAL A 161 -14.26 1.86 -9.60
N CYS A 162 -13.38 0.88 -9.69
CA CYS A 162 -13.04 -0.03 -8.60
C CYS A 162 -11.59 0.23 -8.17
N THR A 163 -11.26 -0.11 -6.93
CA THR A 163 -9.87 -0.15 -6.45
C THR A 163 -9.45 -1.59 -6.32
N VAL A 164 -8.32 -1.93 -6.95
CA VAL A 164 -7.68 -3.23 -6.80
C VAL A 164 -6.49 -3.07 -5.86
N ARG A 165 -6.41 -3.96 -4.89
CA ARG A 165 -5.34 -4.03 -3.91
C ARG A 165 -4.60 -5.35 -4.11
N CYS A 166 -3.28 -5.29 -4.24
CA CYS A 166 -2.42 -6.47 -4.35
C CYS A 166 -1.33 -6.40 -3.29
N PHE A 167 -1.13 -7.48 -2.54
CA PHE A 167 -0.14 -7.54 -1.46
C PHE A 167 0.41 -8.95 -1.25
N ASN A 168 1.63 -9.05 -0.72
CA ASN A 168 2.25 -10.31 -0.30
C ASN A 168 1.99 -10.61 1.18
N ALA A 169 2.46 -11.76 1.68
CA ALA A 169 2.27 -12.19 3.07
C ALA A 169 3.47 -11.84 4.00
N ALA A 170 4.30 -10.86 3.64
CA ALA A 170 5.50 -10.55 4.41
C ALA A 170 5.17 -9.98 5.80
N LYS A 171 5.84 -10.49 6.84
CA LYS A 171 5.58 -10.09 8.24
C LYS A 171 6.06 -8.68 8.57
N ALA A 172 7.12 -8.22 7.91
CA ALA A 172 7.65 -6.87 8.06
C ALA A 172 6.71 -5.80 7.46
N GLY A 173 5.63 -6.24 6.82
CA GLY A 173 4.59 -5.44 6.20
C GLY A 173 4.09 -6.23 5.00
N PRO A 174 2.79 -6.45 4.81
CA PRO A 174 2.30 -6.88 3.51
C PRO A 174 2.63 -5.77 2.49
N PHE A 175 3.50 -6.05 1.54
CA PHE A 175 3.95 -5.09 0.52
C PHE A 175 3.19 -5.31 -0.78
N GLY A 176 3.07 -4.24 -1.57
CA GLY A 176 2.42 -4.27 -2.87
C GLY A 176 1.85 -2.91 -3.22
N GLY A 177 0.54 -2.76 -3.20
CA GLY A 177 -0.14 -1.47 -3.33
C GLY A 177 -1.56 -1.56 -3.88
N CYS A 178 -2.14 -0.39 -4.08
CA CYS A 178 -3.44 -0.23 -4.74
C CYS A 178 -3.31 0.49 -6.08
N PHE A 179 -4.26 0.19 -6.98
CA PHE A 179 -4.46 0.92 -8.22
C PHE A 179 -5.95 0.95 -8.58
N ALA A 180 -6.40 2.01 -9.24
CA ALA A 180 -7.76 2.13 -9.72
C ALA A 180 -7.94 1.41 -11.07
N VAL A 181 -9.14 0.89 -11.34
CA VAL A 181 -9.56 0.41 -12.67
C VAL A 181 -10.92 1.00 -13.02
N GLN A 182 -11.12 1.38 -14.28
CA GLN A 182 -12.39 1.93 -14.76
C GLN A 182 -13.14 0.89 -15.59
N GLN A 183 -14.31 0.48 -15.13
CA GLN A 183 -15.16 -0.45 -15.86
C GLN A 183 -15.88 0.24 -17.01
N THR A 184 -15.79 -0.34 -18.21
CA THR A 184 -16.35 0.27 -19.44
C THR A 184 -17.59 -0.42 -19.98
N ASP A 185 -17.89 -1.64 -19.51
CA ASP A 185 -19.06 -2.43 -19.89
C ASP A 185 -20.20 -2.36 -18.85
N VAL A 186 -20.28 -1.23 -18.15
CA VAL A 186 -21.32 -0.93 -17.15
C VAL A 186 -21.94 0.43 -17.41
N THR A 187 -23.21 0.61 -17.08
CA THR A 187 -23.79 1.94 -16.95
C THR A 187 -23.27 2.56 -15.66
N PRO A 188 -22.56 3.70 -15.69
CA PRO A 188 -22.00 4.28 -14.49
C PRO A 188 -23.07 4.61 -13.45
N ASN A 189 -22.77 4.31 -12.19
CA ASN A 189 -23.63 4.60 -11.05
C ASN A 189 -23.72 6.11 -10.82
N GLN A 190 -24.93 6.60 -10.54
CA GLN A 190 -25.13 8.00 -10.20
C GLN A 190 -24.97 8.16 -8.69
N ASN A 191 -23.78 8.50 -8.21
CA ASN A 191 -23.51 8.67 -6.79
C ASN A 191 -24.19 9.97 -6.27
N THR A 192 -25.19 9.84 -5.40
CA THR A 192 -25.86 10.97 -4.73
C THR A 192 -25.86 10.77 -3.22
N PRO A 193 -25.92 11.85 -2.42
CA PRO A 193 -26.04 11.71 -0.97
C PRO A 193 -27.22 10.84 -0.52
N GLN A 194 -28.26 10.71 -1.34
CA GLN A 194 -29.47 9.95 -1.02
C GLN A 194 -29.37 8.44 -1.30
N ASN A 195 -28.46 8.01 -2.17
CA ASN A 195 -28.35 6.60 -2.57
C ASN A 195 -27.04 5.92 -2.15
N ILE A 196 -26.08 6.67 -1.61
CA ILE A 196 -24.89 6.12 -0.96
C ILE A 196 -25.32 5.53 0.38
N ALA A 197 -25.16 4.22 0.53
CA ALA A 197 -25.39 3.54 1.79
C ALA A 197 -24.27 3.89 2.78
N THR A 198 -24.54 4.82 3.70
CA THR A 198 -23.61 5.24 4.77
C THR A 198 -23.91 4.60 6.13
N ALA A 199 -24.72 3.53 6.15
CA ALA A 199 -25.22 2.96 7.39
C ALA A 199 -24.08 2.38 8.25
N GLN A 200 -23.75 3.09 9.34
CA GLN A 200 -22.90 2.61 10.42
C GLN A 200 -23.79 2.19 11.60
N THR A 201 -23.42 1.12 12.29
CA THR A 201 -24.15 0.71 13.50
C THR A 201 -23.84 1.70 14.64
N LEU A 202 -24.78 1.93 15.56
CA LEU A 202 -24.51 2.77 16.74
C LEU A 202 -23.27 2.29 17.51
N GLN A 203 -23.10 0.96 17.62
CA GLN A 203 -21.92 0.35 18.23
C GLN A 203 -20.63 0.72 17.48
N GLY A 204 -20.63 0.63 16.14
CA GLY A 204 -19.49 1.03 15.30
C GLY A 204 -19.17 2.51 15.45
N ILE A 205 -20.17 3.38 15.43
CA ILE A 205 -20.00 4.83 15.65
C ILE A 205 -19.39 5.09 17.04
N THR A 206 -19.91 4.44 18.08
CA THR A 206 -19.42 4.64 19.44
C THR A 206 -17.97 4.17 19.59
N ALA A 207 -17.63 3.01 19.00
CA ALA A 207 -16.27 2.50 18.98
C ALA A 207 -15.32 3.49 18.27
N GLN A 208 -15.73 4.02 17.11
CA GLN A 208 -14.95 5.00 16.36
C GLN A 208 -14.73 6.30 17.15
N VAL A 209 -15.76 6.81 17.82
CA VAL A 209 -15.63 8.03 18.64
C VAL A 209 -14.63 7.82 19.77
N LEU A 210 -14.68 6.67 20.46
CA LEU A 210 -13.75 6.34 21.53
C LEU A 210 -12.31 6.20 21.01
N GLN A 211 -12.13 5.65 19.81
CA GLN A 211 -10.82 5.55 19.18
C GLN A 211 -10.30 6.94 18.80
N ASN A 212 -11.11 7.75 18.12
CA ASN A 212 -10.77 9.13 17.76
C ASN A 212 -10.38 9.98 18.99
N GLN A 213 -11.04 9.78 20.14
CA GLN A 213 -10.69 10.50 21.37
C GLN A 213 -9.29 10.14 21.89
N LYS A 214 -8.85 8.89 21.74
CA LYS A 214 -7.49 8.47 22.09
C LYS A 214 -6.47 9.06 21.11
N ASP A 215 -6.80 9.03 19.82
CA ASP A 215 -5.86 9.39 18.75
C ASP A 215 -5.73 10.91 18.58
N LEU A 216 -6.75 11.68 18.96
CA LEU A 216 -6.80 13.13 18.76
C LEU A 216 -5.58 13.85 19.33
N GLY A 217 -5.15 13.52 20.54
CA GLY A 217 -4.00 14.17 21.17
C GLY A 217 -2.70 13.94 20.41
N VAL A 218 -2.50 12.69 19.95
CA VAL A 218 -1.35 12.29 19.14
C VAL A 218 -1.39 12.98 17.78
N ALA A 219 -2.53 12.97 17.10
CA ALA A 219 -2.69 13.60 15.79
C ALA A 219 -2.48 15.12 15.83
N VAL A 220 -2.99 15.80 16.86
CA VAL A 220 -2.77 17.26 17.05
C VAL A 220 -1.30 17.55 17.25
N LYS A 221 -0.60 16.75 18.07
CA LYS A 221 0.84 16.90 18.28
C LYS A 221 1.62 16.66 16.99
N ALA A 222 1.35 15.57 16.28
CA ALA A 222 2.02 15.24 15.03
C ALA A 222 1.84 16.35 13.98
N ASN A 223 0.64 16.92 13.85
CA ASN A 223 0.37 18.03 12.94
C ASN A 223 1.11 19.31 13.33
N ALA A 224 1.26 19.59 14.62
CA ALA A 224 1.98 20.77 15.12
C ALA A 224 3.50 20.63 14.97
N ASP A 225 4.02 19.41 15.13
CA ASP A 225 5.45 19.12 15.04
C ASP A 225 5.92 18.90 13.59
N ALA A 226 5.00 18.71 12.65
CA ALA A 226 5.31 18.45 11.26
C ALA A 226 6.06 19.63 10.61
N PRO A 227 7.25 19.40 10.02
CA PRO A 227 8.02 20.46 9.35
C PRO A 227 7.29 21.07 8.15
N THR A 228 6.50 20.25 7.44
CA THR A 228 5.72 20.66 6.27
C THR A 228 4.36 19.97 6.28
N GLN A 229 3.41 20.47 5.48
CA GLN A 229 2.12 19.81 5.28
C GLN A 229 2.27 18.39 4.71
N ALA A 230 3.26 18.15 3.86
CA ALA A 230 3.53 16.82 3.31
C ALA A 230 4.02 15.83 4.38
N ASP A 231 4.64 16.31 5.47
CA ASP A 231 5.12 15.46 6.55
C ASP A 231 4.02 15.10 7.57
N GLN A 232 2.88 15.80 7.55
CA GLN A 232 1.80 15.60 8.54
C GLN A 232 1.26 14.17 8.52
N GLY A 233 1.01 13.62 7.32
CA GLY A 233 0.48 12.26 7.17
C GLY A 233 1.44 11.19 7.69
N VAL A 234 2.74 11.31 7.40
CA VAL A 234 3.76 10.38 7.88
C VAL A 234 3.90 10.46 9.38
N LEU A 235 4.02 11.66 9.94
CA LEU A 235 4.22 11.84 11.39
C LEU A 235 3.01 11.39 12.20
N ALA A 236 1.79 11.66 11.73
CA ALA A 236 0.58 11.20 12.41
C ALA A 236 0.55 9.67 12.50
N VAL A 237 0.85 9.00 11.40
CA VAL A 237 0.88 7.53 11.34
C VAL A 237 2.04 6.96 12.17
N ASP A 238 3.23 7.54 12.08
CA ASP A 238 4.42 7.12 12.83
C ASP A 238 4.18 7.18 14.34
N GLU A 239 3.56 8.26 14.83
CA GLU A 239 3.24 8.43 16.25
C GLU A 239 2.10 7.50 16.71
N LEU A 240 1.04 7.33 15.90
CA LEU A 240 -0.08 6.45 16.24
C LEU A 240 0.33 4.97 16.28
N LEU A 241 1.24 4.56 15.39
CA LEU A 241 1.71 3.18 15.29
C LEU A 241 3.02 2.93 16.04
N ASN A 242 3.65 3.98 16.59
CA ASN A 242 4.99 3.93 17.18
C ASN A 242 6.01 3.27 16.23
N THR A 243 6.13 3.81 15.01
CA THR A 243 7.03 3.35 13.94
C THR A 243 7.88 4.50 13.40
N ASP A 244 8.87 4.20 12.56
CA ASP A 244 9.68 5.19 11.82
C ASP A 244 9.66 4.87 10.33
N SER A 245 8.71 5.45 9.60
CA SER A 245 8.51 5.18 8.17
C SER A 245 9.67 5.68 7.31
N LYS A 246 10.33 6.77 7.71
CA LYS A 246 11.48 7.33 6.98
C LYS A 246 12.72 6.44 7.12
N ALA A 247 12.96 5.86 8.29
CA ALA A 247 13.99 4.84 8.46
C ALA A 247 13.70 3.60 7.59
N GLN A 248 12.44 3.16 7.52
CA GLN A 248 12.03 2.06 6.66
C GLN A 248 12.28 2.38 5.16
N ALA A 249 11.99 3.61 4.73
CA ALA A 249 12.22 4.07 3.35
C ALA A 249 13.71 4.03 2.97
N THR A 250 14.58 4.57 3.83
CA THR A 250 16.02 4.66 3.56
C THR A 250 16.73 3.30 3.56
N ALA A 251 16.27 2.36 4.38
CA ALA A 251 16.86 1.02 4.43
C ALA A 251 16.57 0.16 3.19
N GLY A 252 15.43 0.36 2.52
CA GLY A 252 15.12 -0.27 1.24
C GLY A 252 16.09 0.14 0.12
N ALA A 253 16.47 1.43 0.07
CA ALA A 253 17.45 1.95 -0.88
C ALA A 253 18.86 1.36 -0.67
N ALA A 254 19.26 1.12 0.58
CA ALA A 254 20.56 0.54 0.91
C ALA A 254 20.72 -0.90 0.38
N ASN A 255 19.65 -1.70 0.37
CA ASN A 255 19.68 -3.07 -0.14
C ASN A 255 19.56 -3.15 -1.68
N ALA A 256 18.89 -2.18 -2.33
CA ALA A 256 18.79 -2.11 -3.78
C ALA A 256 20.15 -1.84 -4.46
N THR A 257 21.07 -1.13 -3.80
CA THR A 257 22.41 -0.82 -4.33
C THR A 257 23.42 -1.98 -4.22
N GLY A 258 23.12 -3.02 -3.44
CA GLY A 258 23.98 -4.20 -3.27
C GLY A 258 24.03 -5.19 -4.44
N ARG A 259 23.19 -5.02 -5.47
CA ARG A 259 23.10 -5.94 -6.63
C ARG A 259 24.04 -5.61 -7.79
N ASN A 260 24.85 -4.56 -7.71
CA ASN A 260 25.70 -4.12 -8.84
C ASN A 260 27.14 -4.62 -8.84
N GLY A 261 27.48 -5.65 -8.06
CA GLY A 261 28.88 -6.09 -7.97
C GLY A 261 29.09 -7.49 -7.44
N GLN A 262 28.63 -8.52 -8.14
CA GLN A 262 29.13 -9.88 -7.92
C GLN A 262 28.83 -10.79 -9.13
N ASN A 263 29.52 -10.56 -10.25
CA ASN A 263 29.66 -11.62 -11.24
C ASN A 263 30.96 -11.50 -12.03
N LYS A 264 32.11 -11.80 -11.40
CA LYS A 264 33.27 -12.36 -12.10
C LYS A 264 34.02 -13.36 -11.20
N ASN A 265 34.10 -14.58 -11.72
CA ASN A 265 35.05 -15.66 -11.42
C ASN A 265 34.77 -16.58 -10.23
N ALA A 266 33.89 -17.56 -10.48
CA ALA A 266 34.11 -18.93 -10.02
C ALA A 266 34.10 -19.87 -11.24
N ARG A 267 35.27 -20.07 -11.86
CA ARG A 267 35.54 -21.24 -12.71
C ARG A 267 36.52 -22.13 -11.96
N ALA A 268 35.98 -23.09 -11.21
CA ALA A 268 36.71 -24.30 -10.87
C ALA A 268 36.69 -25.19 -12.11
N PHE A 269 37.86 -25.45 -12.69
CA PHE A 269 38.06 -26.52 -13.66
C PHE A 269 38.77 -27.68 -12.96
N ALA A 270 38.22 -28.86 -13.18
CA ALA A 270 38.70 -30.14 -12.69
C ALA A 270 40.11 -30.46 -13.20
N ALA A 271 40.93 -31.01 -12.30
CA ALA A 271 41.81 -32.17 -12.49
C ALA A 271 42.21 -32.69 -11.10
#